data_AF-A0A660YTE2-F1
#
_entry.id   AF-A0A660YTE2-F1
#
_cell.length_a   1.000
_cell.length_b   1.000
_cell.length_c   1.000
_cell.angle_alpha   90.00
_cell.angle_beta   90.00
_cell.angle_gamma   90.00
#
_symmetry.space_group_name_H-M   'P 1'
#
loop_
_entity.id
_entity.type
_entity.pdbx_description
1 polymer ?
#
loop_
_entity_poly.entity_id
_entity_poly.type
_entity_poly.pdbx_seq_one_letter_code
_entity_poly.pdbx_strand_id
1 'polypeptide(L)' 'MKTKTMVNIFSVILLLIFVVSMVKAQGYSDARSLGMARAYTALARGVDAPLWNPANLKLPTSKKFSLQLFSLGLRF' A
#
# COMPACT_ATOMS: atom_id res chain seq x y z
N MET A 1 36.19 -19.75 4.22
CA MET A 1 35.12 -19.86 3.19
C MET A 1 33.71 -19.90 3.79
N LYS A 2 33.46 -20.68 4.86
CA LYS A 2 32.14 -20.82 5.50
C LYS A 2 31.50 -19.50 6.00
N THR A 3 32.29 -18.56 6.53
CA THR A 3 31.77 -17.27 7.04
C THR A 3 31.18 -16.38 5.97
N LYS A 4 31.79 -16.28 4.78
CA LYS A 4 31.25 -15.51 3.66
C LYS A 4 29.94 -16.12 3.13
N THR A 5 29.85 -17.45 3.09
CA THR A 5 28.63 -18.16 2.70
C THR A 5 27.49 -17.90 3.68
N MET A 6 27.75 -17.91 4.98
CA MET A 6 26.74 -17.61 6.03
C MET A 6 26.25 -16.17 5.94
N VAL A 7 27.16 -15.21 5.70
CA VAL A 7 26.79 -13.78 5.50
C VAL A 7 25.91 -13.62 4.26
N ASN A 8 26.24 -14.27 3.14
CA ASN A 8 25.41 -14.21 1.94
C ASN A 8 24.01 -14.80 2.16
N ILE A 9 23.91 -15.93 2.85
CA ILE A 9 22.60 -16.54 3.17
C ILE A 9 21.77 -15.59 4.02
N PHE A 10 22.38 -14.98 5.04
CA PHE A 10 21.70 -13.99 5.89
C PHE A 10 21.22 -12.77 5.09
N SER A 11 22.05 -12.22 4.21
CA SER A 11 21.67 -11.10 3.34
C SER A 11 20.53 -11.46 2.39
N VAL A 12 20.51 -12.67 1.84
CA VAL A 12 19.41 -13.16 0.99
C VAL A 12 18.11 -13.27 1.78
N ILE A 13 18.16 -13.82 2.99
CA ILE A 13 16.98 -13.91 3.87
C ILE A 13 16.45 -12.51 4.20
N LEU A 14 17.33 -11.57 4.54
CA LEU A 14 16.94 -10.19 4.82
C LEU A 14 16.27 -9.53 3.61
N LEU A 15 16.82 -9.74 2.41
CA LEU A 15 16.24 -9.25 1.16
C LEU A 15 14.86 -9.85 0.90
N LEU A 16 14.69 -11.16 1.12
CA LEU A 16 13.40 -11.84 0.94
C LEU A 16 12.32 -11.29 1.90
N ILE A 17 12.68 -11.03 3.15
CA ILE A 17 11.77 -10.43 4.14
C ILE A 17 11.32 -9.01 3.69
N PHE A 18 12.25 -8.23 3.15
CA PHE A 18 11.96 -6.87 2.66
C PHE A 18 11.00 -6.88 1.47
N VAL A 19 11.21 -7.78 0.51
CA VAL A 19 10.35 -7.92 -0.69
C VAL A 19 8.93 -8.35 -0.32
N VAL A 20 8.76 -9.30 0.61
CA VAL A 20 7.43 -9.77 1.05
C VAL A 20 6.63 -8.66 1.75
N SER A 21 7.31 -7.78 2.49
CA SER A 21 6.66 -6.67 3.22
C SER A 21 6.05 -5.62 2.28
N MET A 22 6.64 -5.40 1.11
CA MET A 22 6.14 -4.44 0.09
C MET A 22 4.78 -4.87 -0.49
N VAL A 23 4.51 -6.17 -0.59
CA VAL A 23 3.27 -6.70 -1.19
C VAL A 23 2.05 -6.44 -0.30
N LYS A 24 2.22 -6.46 1.03
CA LYS A 24 1.12 -6.24 1.98
C LYS A 24 0.74 -4.79 2.21
N ALA A 25 1.63 -3.84 1.90
CA ALA A 25 1.38 -2.41 2.06
C ALA A 25 0.43 -1.84 0.99
N GLN A 26 0.24 -2.53 -0.14
CA GLN A 26 -0.58 -2.04 -1.26
C GLN A 26 -2.09 -2.07 -0.98
N GLY A 27 -2.55 -2.93 -0.07
CA GLY A 27 -3.99 -3.08 0.23
C GLY A 27 -4.51 -2.15 1.34
N TYR A 28 -3.63 -1.47 2.07
CA TYR A 28 -3.97 -0.63 3.22
C TYR A 28 -3.34 0.76 3.11
N SER A 29 -3.28 1.30 1.88
CA SER A 29 -2.79 2.66 1.61
C SER A 29 -3.58 3.73 2.37
N ASP A 30 -4.87 3.50 2.64
CA ASP A 30 -5.77 4.47 3.26
C ASP A 30 -6.18 4.07 4.69
N ALA A 31 -5.95 4.95 5.67
CA ALA A 31 -6.43 4.81 7.05
C ALA A 31 -7.96 4.60 7.12
N ARG A 32 -8.71 5.18 6.18
CA ARG A 32 -10.17 4.97 6.08
C ARG A 32 -10.49 3.51 5.75
N SER A 33 -9.71 2.87 4.89
CA SER A 33 -9.92 1.46 4.52
C SER A 33 -9.70 0.52 5.70
N LEU A 34 -8.72 0.82 6.57
CA LEU A 34 -8.46 0.11 7.82
C LEU A 34 -9.61 0.26 8.81
N GLY A 35 -10.10 1.50 9.03
CA GLY A 35 -11.23 1.74 9.92
C GLY A 35 -12.53 1.07 9.47
N MET A 36 -12.68 0.80 8.18
CA MET A 36 -13.84 0.10 7.61
C MET A 36 -13.69 -1.42 7.56
N ALA A 37 -12.65 -2.01 8.17
CA ALA A 37 -12.42 -3.45 8.18
C ALA A 37 -12.53 -4.09 6.77
N ARG A 38 -11.98 -3.41 5.75
CA ARG A 38 -12.03 -3.79 4.32
C ARG A 38 -13.36 -3.55 3.60
N ALA A 39 -14.38 -2.96 4.24
CA ALA A 39 -15.62 -2.52 3.59
C ALA A 39 -15.45 -1.17 2.83
N TYR A 40 -14.35 -1.02 2.06
CA TYR A 40 -13.98 0.25 1.41
C TYR A 40 -14.21 0.29 -0.10
N THR A 41 -14.54 -0.84 -0.72
CA THR A 41 -14.64 -1.02 -2.19
C THR A 41 -15.54 0.01 -2.89
N ALA A 42 -16.70 0.33 -2.33
CA ALA A 42 -17.63 1.29 -2.92
C ALA A 42 -17.22 2.76 -2.69
N LEU A 43 -16.36 3.02 -1.69
CA LEU A 43 -15.95 4.35 -1.26
C LEU A 43 -14.55 4.75 -1.76
N ALA A 44 -13.75 3.80 -2.25
CA ALA A 44 -12.44 4.08 -2.82
C ALA A 44 -12.54 5.08 -3.99
N ARG A 45 -11.67 6.08 -4.03
CA ARG A 45 -11.64 7.16 -5.05
C ARG A 45 -10.20 7.48 -5.43
N GLY A 46 -10.00 8.14 -6.56
CA GLY A 46 -8.69 8.63 -6.98
C GLY A 46 -7.65 7.50 -7.04
N VAL A 47 -6.52 7.69 -6.37
CA VAL A 47 -5.39 6.73 -6.37
C VAL A 47 -5.71 5.38 -5.75
N ASP A 48 -6.71 5.30 -4.86
CA ASP A 48 -7.14 4.03 -4.26
C ASP A 48 -8.13 3.27 -5.16
N ALA A 49 -8.78 3.95 -6.12
CA ALA A 49 -9.80 3.32 -6.96
C ALA A 49 -9.26 2.12 -7.76
N PRO A 50 -8.08 2.19 -8.43
CA PRO A 50 -7.53 1.04 -9.14
C PRO A 50 -7.26 -0.19 -8.25
N LEU A 51 -6.97 0.03 -6.96
CA LEU A 51 -6.64 -1.04 -6.00
C LEU A 51 -7.89 -1.73 -5.42
N TRP A 52 -9.02 -1.03 -5.38
CA TRP A 52 -10.27 -1.52 -4.76
C TRP A 52 -11.40 -1.74 -5.76
N ASN A 53 -11.72 -0.75 -6.58
CA ASN A 53 -12.75 -0.81 -7.62
C ASN A 53 -12.44 0.21 -8.74
N PRO A 54 -11.85 -0.23 -9.86
CA PRO A 54 -11.46 0.66 -10.96
C PRO A 54 -12.62 1.49 -11.54
N ALA A 55 -13.86 1.02 -11.45
CA ALA A 55 -15.04 1.78 -11.91
C ALA A 55 -15.21 3.10 -11.14
N ASN A 56 -14.73 3.18 -9.90
CA ASN A 56 -14.81 4.40 -9.08
C ASN A 56 -13.89 5.53 -9.57
N LEU A 57 -12.96 5.26 -10.50
CA LEU A 57 -12.07 6.29 -11.05
C LEU A 57 -12.84 7.39 -11.79
N LYS A 58 -13.99 7.04 -12.36
CA LYS A 58 -14.88 7.97 -13.08
C LYS A 58 -15.81 8.74 -12.13
N LEU A 59 -15.90 8.36 -10.86
CA LEU A 59 -16.78 9.03 -9.91
C LEU A 59 -16.23 10.41 -9.55
N PRO A 60 -17.10 11.44 -9.45
CA PRO A 60 -16.66 12.77 -9.08
C PRO A 60 -15.99 12.73 -7.71
N THR A 61 -14.80 13.31 -7.63
CA THR A 61 -14.06 13.54 -6.39
C THR A 61 -14.15 15.01 -6.04
N SER A 62 -14.39 15.31 -4.76
CA SER A 62 -14.36 16.69 -4.27
C SER A 62 -12.94 17.26 -4.21
N LYS A 63 -11.92 16.40 -4.25
CA LYS A 63 -10.51 16.81 -4.16
C LYS A 63 -9.75 16.48 -5.43
N LYS A 64 -9.09 17.51 -5.98
CA LYS A 64 -8.31 17.42 -7.23
C LYS A 64 -6.89 16.90 -6.99
N PHE A 65 -6.37 17.05 -5.77
CA PHE A 65 -5.03 16.59 -5.39
C PHE A 65 -5.05 15.93 -4.02
N SER A 66 -4.36 14.79 -3.90
CA SER A 66 -4.23 14.04 -2.65
C SER A 66 -2.83 13.45 -2.61
N LEU A 67 -2.11 13.68 -1.51
CA LEU A 67 -0.78 13.12 -1.29
C LEU A 67 -0.80 12.33 0.02
N GLN A 68 -0.44 11.05 -0.08
CA GLN A 68 -0.38 10.15 1.05
C GLN A 68 1.05 9.59 1.13
N LEU A 69 1.86 10.19 2.00
CA LEU A 69 3.27 9.78 2.20
C LEU A 69 3.38 8.66 3.24
N PHE A 70 2.41 8.59 4.15
CA PHE A 70 2.25 7.56 5.19
C PHE A 70 0.74 7.31 5.38
N SER A 71 0.34 6.37 6.26
CA SER A 71 -1.08 6.18 6.62
C SER A 71 -1.78 7.48 7.12
N LEU A 72 -1.00 8.52 7.41
CA LEU A 72 -1.44 9.90 7.55
C LEU A 72 -1.57 10.60 6.18
N GLY A 73 -2.81 10.75 5.70
CA GLY A 73 -3.12 11.46 4.46
C GLY A 73 -3.40 12.96 4.68
N LEU A 74 -2.75 13.84 3.90
CA LEU A 74 -3.12 15.25 3.78
C LEU A 74 -3.94 15.45 2.50
N ARG A 75 -5.10 16.09 2.62
CA ARG A 75 -6.04 16.25 1.49
C ARG A 75 -6.43 17.71 1.34
N PHE A 76 -6.17 18.32 0.17
CA PHE A 76 -6.55 19.70 -0.17
C PHE A 76 -7.77 19.70 -1.09
#